data_AF-A0A955CM34-F1
#
_entry.id   AF-A0A955CM34-F1
#
_cell.length_a   1.000
_cell.length_b   1.000
_cell.length_c   1.000
_cell.angle_alpha   90.00
_cell.angle_beta   90.00
_cell.angle_gamma   90.00
#
_symmetry.space_group_name_H-M   'P 1'
#
loop_
_entity.id
_entity.type
_entity.pdbx_description
1 polymer ?
#
loop_
_entity_poly.entity_id
_entity_poly.type
_entity_poly.pdbx_seq_one_letter_code
_entity_poly.pdbx_strand_id
1 'polypeptide(L)'
;MMPRRPVHLVGLLALWAMLVQGIGCESAFDRHRVSLIRDHDRGDFAGAAVELDHANEEGLYGSKNEVLWLLERGAAAAATGDSKLAISSLNRAEQQTEFFYSQSASDIAGQWLIGERASRYITRAYENQYINVVKMLAHFQAGTIENGPTVEARRMASKANRMRDKFADVLDEVRSEGVDDAYTLRNPGAFIESPLGVYLSAIAFRENGQPDMATTAFARLRTAAAAQAGLGISGDTSYVDELESLDASRQDALFVAVGGVGPRLSRQSIGPIFIYTTPIYFELPQIEPGGSRAARAIVEIEELNGSTRTVELSLIEDLSAVAEANFQQELPVVHARTYVRALTKSGLFTAGGFAIRNSANSDEAKAAGLLFSLIGGLVYLSATEKADVRCWSMLPGVAWAGVLDLPEGEHKARLVFLGPGGQRLHVGEWATVRGGAYGLDSVIEYWPG
;
A
#
# COMPACT_ATOMS: atom_id res chain seq x y z
N MET A 1 38.43 -59.97 8.35
CA MET A 1 38.14 -58.57 8.70
C MET A 1 37.76 -57.84 7.41
N MET A 2 36.45 -57.65 7.17
CA MET A 2 35.97 -56.86 6.02
C MET A 2 35.81 -55.38 6.43
N PRO A 3 36.15 -54.41 5.58
CA PRO A 3 35.91 -53.01 5.87
C PRO A 3 34.41 -52.69 5.69
N ARG A 4 33.79 -52.11 6.72
CA ARG A 4 32.42 -51.58 6.65
C ARG A 4 32.41 -50.36 5.73
N ARG A 5 31.61 -50.41 4.66
CA ARG A 5 31.38 -49.27 3.75
C ARG A 5 30.50 -48.21 4.44
N PRO A 6 30.71 -46.90 4.16
CA PRO A 6 29.94 -45.82 4.77
C PRO A 6 28.59 -45.67 4.04
N VAL A 7 27.66 -46.60 4.27
CA VAL A 7 26.33 -46.59 3.62
C VAL A 7 25.39 -45.54 4.25
N HIS A 8 25.73 -45.00 5.43
CA HIS A 8 24.84 -44.09 6.16
C HIS A 8 24.91 -42.63 5.70
N LEU A 9 26.04 -42.15 5.15
CA LEU A 9 26.21 -40.73 4.80
C LEU A 9 25.49 -40.35 3.49
N VAL A 10 25.49 -41.26 2.50
CA VAL A 10 24.86 -41.05 1.19
C VAL A 10 23.33 -41.14 1.29
N GLY A 11 22.80 -42.03 2.14
CA GLY A 11 21.35 -42.13 2.39
C GLY A 11 20.77 -40.91 3.12
N LEU A 12 21.53 -40.30 4.03
CA LEU A 12 21.15 -39.07 4.74
C LEU A 12 21.15 -37.84 3.83
N LEU A 13 22.11 -37.74 2.90
CA LEU A 13 22.16 -36.66 1.88
C LEU A 13 21.02 -36.76 0.86
N ALA A 14 20.59 -37.96 0.49
CA ALA A 14 19.45 -38.18 -0.42
C ALA A 14 18.10 -37.84 0.22
N LEU A 15 17.90 -38.17 1.50
CA LEU A 15 16.73 -37.74 2.27
C LEU A 15 16.70 -36.21 2.45
N TRP A 16 17.86 -35.57 2.58
CA TRP A 16 18.03 -34.12 2.63
C TRP A 16 17.71 -33.42 1.30
N ALA A 17 18.17 -33.97 0.17
CA ALA A 17 17.83 -33.45 -1.16
C ALA A 17 16.32 -33.50 -1.44
N MET A 18 15.62 -34.52 -0.94
CA MET A 18 14.16 -34.63 -1.03
C MET A 18 13.41 -33.68 -0.07
N LEU A 19 13.97 -33.36 1.10
CA LEU A 19 13.36 -32.40 2.05
C LEU A 19 13.52 -30.93 1.62
N VAL A 20 14.62 -30.59 0.95
CA VAL A 20 14.86 -29.22 0.44
C VAL A 20 13.97 -28.88 -0.76
N GLN A 21 13.54 -29.88 -1.53
CA GLN A 21 12.65 -29.69 -2.70
C GLN A 21 11.19 -29.36 -2.31
N GLY A 22 10.80 -29.52 -1.04
CA GLY A 22 9.41 -29.33 -0.56
C GLY A 22 9.10 -27.96 0.06
N ILE A 23 10.04 -27.02 0.14
CA ILE A 23 9.89 -25.76 0.91
C ILE A 23 9.26 -24.62 0.07
N GLY A 24 8.90 -24.91 -1.19
CA GLY A 24 8.25 -23.97 -2.11
C GLY A 24 6.72 -24.06 -2.16
N CYS A 25 6.03 -24.63 -1.18
CA CYS A 25 4.56 -24.61 -1.17
C CYS A 25 4.06 -23.18 -0.94
N GLU A 26 3.74 -22.49 -2.03
CA GLU A 26 2.91 -21.29 -2.03
C GLU A 26 1.65 -21.59 -1.20
N SER A 27 1.34 -20.76 -0.19
CA SER A 27 0.19 -21.03 0.68
C SER A 27 -1.12 -20.79 -0.07
N ALA A 28 -2.24 -21.34 0.43
CA ALA A 28 -3.56 -21.04 -0.13
C ALA A 28 -3.83 -19.52 -0.13
N PHE A 29 -3.38 -18.83 0.92
CA PHE A 29 -3.39 -17.38 1.00
C PHE A 29 -2.59 -16.74 -0.14
N ASP A 30 -1.34 -17.14 -0.38
CA ASP A 30 -0.52 -16.52 -1.44
C ASP A 30 -1.12 -16.76 -2.84
N ARG A 31 -1.66 -17.95 -3.11
CA ARG A 31 -2.37 -18.23 -4.38
C ARG A 31 -3.61 -17.36 -4.56
N HIS A 32 -4.40 -17.18 -3.51
CA HIS A 32 -5.56 -16.28 -3.52
C HIS A 32 -5.13 -14.83 -3.81
N ARG A 33 -4.03 -14.36 -3.22
CA ARG A 33 -3.47 -13.02 -3.50
C ARG A 33 -3.12 -12.83 -4.97
N VAL A 34 -2.55 -13.84 -5.62
CA VAL A 34 -2.23 -13.81 -7.06
C VAL A 34 -3.51 -13.78 -7.91
N SER A 35 -4.57 -14.49 -7.51
CA SER A 35 -5.87 -14.44 -8.18
C SER A 35 -6.50 -13.05 -8.07
N LEU A 36 -6.52 -12.48 -6.86
CA LEU A 36 -7.05 -11.16 -6.59
C LEU A 36 -6.38 -10.06 -7.42
N ILE A 37 -5.06 -10.13 -7.54
CA ILE A 37 -4.26 -9.26 -8.41
C ILE A 37 -4.71 -9.37 -9.87
N ARG A 38 -4.97 -10.58 -10.36
CA ARG A 38 -5.40 -10.81 -11.74
C ARG A 38 -6.79 -10.23 -12.01
N ASP A 39 -7.69 -10.34 -11.05
CA ASP A 39 -9.05 -9.79 -11.16
C ASP A 39 -9.01 -8.26 -11.16
N HIS A 40 -8.20 -7.66 -10.27
CA HIS A 40 -7.90 -6.23 -10.30
C HIS A 40 -7.37 -5.81 -11.68
N ASP A 41 -6.35 -6.49 -12.21
CA ASP A 41 -5.73 -6.13 -13.49
C ASP A 41 -6.67 -6.25 -14.69
N ARG A 42 -7.80 -6.96 -14.53
CA ARG A 42 -8.85 -7.10 -15.56
C ARG A 42 -10.05 -6.17 -15.34
N GLY A 43 -10.08 -5.45 -14.23
CA GLY A 43 -11.24 -4.67 -13.81
C GLY A 43 -12.41 -5.52 -13.30
N ASP A 44 -12.19 -6.79 -12.97
CA ASP A 44 -13.23 -7.65 -12.40
C ASP A 44 -13.36 -7.45 -10.88
N PHE A 45 -13.72 -6.23 -10.49
CA PHE A 45 -13.89 -5.85 -9.08
C PHE A 45 -15.03 -6.63 -8.40
N ALA A 46 -16.07 -7.01 -9.16
CA ALA A 46 -17.18 -7.80 -8.66
C ALA A 46 -16.75 -9.25 -8.36
N GLY A 47 -16.01 -9.89 -9.28
CA GLY A 47 -15.41 -11.20 -9.07
C GLY A 47 -14.44 -11.20 -7.88
N ALA A 48 -13.56 -10.19 -7.82
CA ALA A 48 -12.64 -10.00 -6.71
C ALA A 48 -13.36 -9.88 -5.35
N ALA A 49 -14.48 -9.15 -5.28
CA ALA A 49 -15.27 -9.02 -4.06
C ALA A 49 -15.83 -10.37 -3.58
N VAL A 50 -16.33 -11.20 -4.51
CA VAL A 50 -16.82 -12.55 -4.21
C VAL A 50 -15.67 -13.45 -3.74
N GLU A 51 -14.51 -13.41 -4.41
CA GLU A 51 -13.34 -14.20 -4.02
C GLU A 51 -12.84 -13.82 -2.61
N LEU A 52 -12.81 -12.52 -2.30
CA LEU A 52 -12.44 -12.00 -0.97
C LEU A 52 -13.39 -12.46 0.13
N ASP A 53 -14.70 -12.46 -0.12
CA ASP A 53 -15.70 -12.88 0.85
C ASP A 53 -15.54 -14.39 1.14
N HIS A 54 -15.44 -15.22 0.11
CA HIS A 54 -15.22 -16.67 0.24
C HIS A 54 -13.90 -17.01 0.97
N ALA A 55 -12.80 -16.38 0.57
CA ALA A 55 -11.50 -16.61 1.19
C ALA A 55 -11.49 -16.23 2.68
N ASN A 56 -12.23 -15.18 3.06
CA ASN A 56 -12.34 -14.80 4.46
C ASN A 56 -13.23 -15.77 5.26
N GLU A 57 -14.32 -16.27 4.69
CA GLU A 57 -15.17 -17.31 5.29
C GLU A 57 -14.40 -18.62 5.54
N GLU A 58 -13.53 -19.01 4.61
CA GLU A 58 -12.62 -20.15 4.76
C GLU A 58 -11.46 -19.90 5.74
N GLY A 59 -11.35 -18.67 6.28
CA GLY A 59 -10.34 -18.30 7.28
C GLY A 59 -8.94 -18.04 6.71
N LEU A 60 -8.79 -17.84 5.38
CA LEU A 60 -7.48 -17.60 4.77
C LEU A 60 -6.79 -16.33 5.30
N TYR A 61 -7.56 -15.29 5.63
CA TYR A 61 -7.03 -14.05 6.19
C TYR A 61 -6.81 -14.15 7.71
N GLY A 62 -7.85 -14.56 8.45
CA GLY A 62 -7.85 -14.65 9.91
C GLY A 62 -7.56 -13.30 10.59
N SER A 63 -7.36 -13.32 11.90
CA SER A 63 -7.05 -12.10 12.68
C SER A 63 -5.73 -11.43 12.26
N LYS A 64 -4.78 -12.22 11.73
CA LYS A 64 -3.47 -11.76 11.30
C LYS A 64 -3.53 -10.86 10.06
N ASN A 65 -4.45 -11.13 9.12
CA ASN A 65 -4.57 -10.38 7.87
C ASN A 65 -5.91 -9.65 7.74
N GLU A 66 -6.67 -9.49 8.83
CA GLU A 66 -8.00 -8.85 8.79
C GLU A 66 -7.93 -7.42 8.22
N VAL A 67 -6.93 -6.62 8.62
CA VAL A 67 -6.74 -5.26 8.07
C VAL A 67 -6.58 -5.33 6.55
N LEU A 68 -5.74 -6.23 6.04
CA LEU A 68 -5.54 -6.38 4.60
C LEU A 68 -6.84 -6.74 3.89
N TRP A 69 -7.58 -7.72 4.41
CA TRP A 69 -8.88 -8.10 3.85
C TRP A 69 -9.85 -6.91 3.79
N LEU A 70 -9.94 -6.12 4.87
CA LEU A 70 -10.80 -4.94 4.94
C LEU A 70 -10.40 -3.87 3.92
N LEU A 71 -9.10 -3.68 3.67
CA LEU A 71 -8.59 -2.77 2.66
C LEU A 71 -8.99 -3.23 1.25
N GLU A 72 -8.70 -4.49 0.89
CA GLU A 72 -9.05 -5.04 -0.42
C GLU A 72 -10.56 -4.98 -0.66
N ARG A 73 -11.34 -5.42 0.33
CA ARG A 73 -12.80 -5.47 0.23
C ARG A 73 -13.41 -4.09 0.14
N GLY A 74 -12.83 -3.12 0.86
CA GLY A 74 -13.21 -1.72 0.80
C GLY A 74 -12.95 -1.08 -0.57
N ALA A 75 -11.77 -1.33 -1.15
CA ALA A 75 -11.43 -0.86 -2.50
C ALA A 75 -12.32 -1.49 -3.57
N ALA A 76 -12.53 -2.82 -3.53
CA ALA A 76 -13.41 -3.52 -4.46
C ALA A 76 -14.85 -2.98 -4.37
N ALA A 77 -15.36 -2.74 -3.15
CA ALA A 77 -16.68 -2.14 -2.94
C ALA A 77 -16.78 -0.72 -3.51
N ALA A 78 -15.74 0.12 -3.35
CA ALA A 78 -15.71 1.46 -3.95
C ALA A 78 -15.74 1.39 -5.47
N ALA A 79 -14.94 0.50 -6.06
CA ALA A 79 -14.88 0.31 -7.51
C ALA A 79 -16.21 -0.19 -8.11
N THR A 80 -16.99 -0.97 -7.36
CA THR A 80 -18.33 -1.44 -7.79
C THR A 80 -19.48 -0.52 -7.39
N GLY A 81 -19.19 0.63 -6.76
CA GLY A 81 -20.20 1.61 -6.32
C GLY A 81 -20.99 1.23 -5.06
N ASP A 82 -20.55 0.23 -4.29
CA ASP A 82 -21.08 -0.03 -2.95
C ASP A 82 -20.35 0.85 -1.92
N SER A 83 -20.64 2.15 -1.97
CA SER A 83 -20.01 3.14 -1.10
C SER A 83 -20.23 2.86 0.39
N LYS A 84 -21.39 2.28 0.76
CA LYS A 84 -21.68 1.96 2.17
C LYS A 84 -20.74 0.88 2.68
N LEU A 85 -20.58 -0.20 1.92
CA LEU A 85 -19.66 -1.26 2.28
C LEU A 85 -18.21 -0.77 2.26
N ALA A 86 -17.82 0.00 1.24
CA ALA A 86 -16.49 0.61 1.14
C ALA A 86 -16.12 1.40 2.41
N ILE A 87 -16.98 2.34 2.80
CA ILE A 87 -16.78 3.18 3.98
C ILE A 87 -16.74 2.34 5.27
N SER A 88 -17.64 1.37 5.42
CA SER A 88 -17.69 0.54 6.62
C SER A 88 -16.45 -0.36 6.79
N SER A 89 -15.97 -0.97 5.70
CA SER A 89 -14.77 -1.81 5.69
C SER A 89 -13.52 -0.99 5.98
N LEU A 90 -13.37 0.17 5.32
CA LEU A 90 -12.23 1.06 5.50
C LEU A 90 -12.22 1.74 6.88
N ASN A 91 -13.38 2.02 7.48
CA ASN A 91 -13.47 2.46 8.88
C ASN A 91 -12.91 1.42 9.85
N ARG A 92 -13.23 0.13 9.65
CA ARG A 92 -12.69 -0.95 10.47
C ARG A 92 -11.18 -1.12 10.26
N ALA A 93 -10.71 -1.02 9.02
CA ALA A 93 -9.28 -1.08 8.70
C ALA A 93 -8.51 0.06 9.38
N GLU A 94 -9.03 1.29 9.28
CA GLU A 94 -8.47 2.47 9.94
C GLU A 94 -8.44 2.30 11.46
N GLN A 95 -9.54 1.86 12.08
CA GLN A 95 -9.59 1.67 13.53
C GLN A 95 -8.53 0.69 14.04
N GLN A 96 -8.35 -0.45 13.36
CA GLN A 96 -7.34 -1.43 13.74
C GLN A 96 -5.91 -0.92 13.52
N THR A 97 -5.71 -0.15 12.45
CA THR A 97 -4.44 0.48 12.12
C THR A 97 -4.05 1.54 13.16
N GLU A 98 -4.97 2.46 13.48
CA GLU A 98 -4.75 3.49 14.49
C GLU A 98 -4.53 2.88 15.88
N PHE A 99 -5.24 1.80 16.22
CA PHE A 99 -5.01 1.07 17.46
C PHE A 99 -3.57 0.54 17.54
N PHE A 100 -3.05 -0.04 16.46
CA PHE A 100 -1.65 -0.49 16.42
C PHE A 100 -0.67 0.66 16.62
N TYR A 101 -0.86 1.78 15.92
CA TYR A 101 0.02 2.95 16.05
C TYR A 101 -0.10 3.67 17.40
N SER A 102 -1.20 3.46 18.13
CA SER A 102 -1.38 3.98 19.50
C SER A 102 -0.55 3.25 20.57
N GLN A 103 0.01 2.08 20.24
CA GLN A 103 0.85 1.31 21.17
C GLN A 103 2.20 2.01 21.42
N SER A 104 2.90 1.65 22.50
CA SER A 104 4.20 2.24 22.80
C SER A 104 5.25 1.87 21.74
N ALA A 105 6.33 2.67 21.61
CA ALA A 105 7.39 2.38 20.65
C ALA A 105 8.04 1.00 20.94
N SER A 106 8.22 0.65 22.22
CA SER A 106 8.76 -0.63 22.65
C SER A 106 7.83 -1.81 22.36
N ASP A 107 6.50 -1.67 22.52
CA ASP A 107 5.54 -2.72 22.13
C ASP A 107 5.60 -3.01 20.63
N ILE A 108 5.71 -1.98 19.80
CA ILE A 108 5.84 -2.11 18.34
C ILE A 108 7.18 -2.77 17.98
N ALA A 109 8.28 -2.33 18.58
CA ALA A 109 9.60 -2.93 18.39
C ALA A 109 9.61 -4.41 18.80
N GLY A 110 8.97 -4.76 19.92
CA GLY A 110 8.83 -6.15 20.37
C GLY A 110 8.08 -7.05 19.37
N GLN A 111 7.02 -6.53 18.74
CA GLN A 111 6.29 -7.27 17.69
C GLN A 111 7.14 -7.49 16.44
N TRP A 112 8.08 -6.60 16.12
CA TRP A 112 9.00 -6.79 15.00
C TRP A 112 9.94 -7.98 15.20
N LEU A 113 10.18 -8.44 16.43
CA LEU A 113 11.02 -9.62 16.70
C LEU A 113 10.36 -10.93 16.25
N ILE A 114 9.03 -10.97 16.11
CA ILE A 114 8.23 -12.18 15.81
C ILE A 114 8.40 -12.64 14.34
N GLY A 115 9.07 -11.86 13.49
CA GLY A 115 9.31 -12.15 12.07
C GLY A 115 8.27 -11.51 11.16
N GLU A 116 8.71 -10.93 10.04
CA GLU A 116 7.89 -10.05 9.20
C GLU A 116 6.62 -10.72 8.64
N ARG A 117 6.76 -11.90 8.02
CA ARG A 117 5.59 -12.63 7.52
C ARG A 117 4.71 -13.19 8.63
N ALA A 118 5.24 -13.41 9.83
CA ALA A 118 4.49 -13.98 10.95
C ALA A 118 3.68 -12.93 11.71
N SER A 119 4.07 -11.65 11.64
CA SER A 119 3.35 -10.56 12.31
C SER A 119 1.99 -10.28 11.67
N ARG A 120 1.12 -9.61 12.43
CA ARG A 120 -0.12 -9.03 11.92
C ARG A 120 0.21 -8.05 10.79
N TYR A 121 -0.58 -8.08 9.73
CA TYR A 121 -0.50 -7.06 8.69
C TYR A 121 -1.04 -5.75 9.25
N ILE A 122 -0.26 -4.69 9.10
CA ILE A 122 -0.63 -3.30 9.39
C ILE A 122 -0.27 -2.52 8.13
N THR A 123 -1.07 -1.50 7.82
CA THR A 123 -0.83 -0.63 6.67
C THR A 123 0.57 -0.04 6.73
N ARG A 124 1.21 0.09 5.58
CA ARG A 124 2.36 0.97 5.42
C ARG A 124 1.93 2.43 5.46
N ALA A 125 2.89 3.33 5.56
CA ALA A 125 2.61 4.74 5.72
C ALA A 125 1.92 5.31 4.49
N TYR A 126 2.42 4.94 3.31
CA TYR A 126 1.78 5.33 2.06
C TYR A 126 0.36 4.75 1.93
N GLU A 127 0.09 3.53 2.41
CA GLU A 127 -1.24 2.90 2.33
C GLU A 127 -2.25 3.59 3.26
N ASN A 128 -1.80 4.01 4.45
CA ASN A 128 -2.68 4.56 5.48
C ASN A 128 -3.38 5.86 5.04
N GLN A 129 -2.71 6.73 4.27
CA GLN A 129 -3.36 7.93 3.73
C GLN A 129 -4.46 7.59 2.73
N TYR A 130 -4.26 6.57 1.88
CA TYR A 130 -5.23 6.20 0.85
C TYR A 130 -6.52 5.60 1.42
N ILE A 131 -6.52 5.14 2.68
CA ILE A 131 -7.76 4.77 3.37
C ILE A 131 -8.76 5.93 3.35
N ASN A 132 -8.33 7.15 3.70
CA ASN A 132 -9.22 8.31 3.71
C ASN A 132 -9.51 8.81 2.30
N VAL A 133 -8.57 8.67 1.36
CA VAL A 133 -8.79 9.02 -0.06
C VAL A 133 -9.92 8.19 -0.65
N VAL A 134 -9.86 6.85 -0.51
CA VAL A 134 -10.90 5.95 -1.01
C VAL A 134 -12.23 6.16 -0.28
N LYS A 135 -12.22 6.47 1.03
CA LYS A 135 -13.43 6.85 1.76
C LYS A 135 -14.04 8.16 1.25
N MET A 136 -13.23 9.17 0.92
CA MET A 136 -13.72 10.41 0.31
C MET A 136 -14.34 10.14 -1.05
N LEU A 137 -13.67 9.37 -1.92
CA LEU A 137 -14.23 8.94 -3.22
C LEU A 137 -15.58 8.24 -3.03
N ALA A 138 -15.66 7.28 -2.10
CA ALA A 138 -16.91 6.59 -1.80
C ALA A 138 -18.02 7.54 -1.29
N HIS A 139 -17.68 8.54 -0.48
CA HIS A 139 -18.63 9.56 -0.05
C HIS A 139 -19.16 10.42 -1.20
N PHE A 140 -18.27 10.88 -2.09
CA PHE A 140 -18.63 11.64 -3.29
C PHE A 140 -19.51 10.80 -4.22
N GLN A 141 -19.12 9.56 -4.50
CA GLN A 141 -19.87 8.60 -5.33
C GLN A 141 -21.29 8.33 -4.78
N ALA A 142 -21.46 8.36 -3.45
CA ALA A 142 -22.76 8.18 -2.82
C ALA A 142 -23.63 9.46 -2.81
N GLY A 143 -23.11 10.60 -3.29
CA GLY A 143 -23.73 11.92 -3.14
C GLY A 143 -23.78 12.41 -1.69
N THR A 144 -22.99 11.81 -0.79
CA THR A 144 -22.95 12.16 0.64
C THR A 144 -21.92 13.27 0.89
N ILE A 145 -22.19 14.47 0.38
CA ILE A 145 -21.26 15.60 0.42
C ILE A 145 -21.18 16.22 1.82
N GLU A 146 -22.29 16.20 2.56
CA GLU A 146 -22.36 16.81 3.89
C GLU A 146 -21.56 16.02 4.93
N ASN A 147 -20.64 16.72 5.59
CA ASN A 147 -19.84 16.28 6.75
C ASN A 147 -18.87 15.10 6.52
N GLY A 148 -19.31 14.00 5.90
CA GLY A 148 -18.54 12.76 5.69
C GLY A 148 -17.15 13.02 5.09
N PRO A 149 -17.07 13.56 3.86
CA PRO A 149 -15.80 13.91 3.23
C PRO A 149 -14.91 14.82 4.10
N THR A 150 -15.48 15.78 4.82
CA THR A 150 -14.69 16.70 5.67
C THR A 150 -14.12 16.02 6.92
N VAL A 151 -14.77 14.97 7.44
CA VAL A 151 -14.22 14.14 8.53
C VAL A 151 -12.99 13.41 8.02
N GLU A 152 -13.09 12.83 6.82
CA GLU A 152 -11.99 12.10 6.20
C GLU A 152 -10.82 13.00 5.81
N ALA A 153 -11.09 14.19 5.28
CA ALA A 153 -10.09 15.21 4.99
C ALA A 153 -9.27 15.59 6.24
N ARG A 154 -9.93 15.76 7.39
CA ARG A 154 -9.25 16.06 8.67
C ARG A 154 -8.43 14.87 9.18
N ARG A 155 -8.97 13.66 9.09
CA ARG A 155 -8.24 12.44 9.47
C ARG A 155 -6.98 12.28 8.65
N MET A 156 -7.09 12.38 7.32
CA MET A 156 -5.96 12.32 6.39
C MET A 156 -4.88 13.35 6.74
N ALA A 157 -5.28 14.61 6.98
CA ALA A 157 -4.36 15.68 7.34
C ALA A 157 -3.54 15.40 8.61
N SER A 158 -4.12 14.67 9.56
CA SER A 158 -3.42 14.32 10.80
C SER A 158 -2.46 13.14 10.68
N LYS A 159 -2.62 12.27 9.66
CA LYS A 159 -1.86 11.02 9.54
C LYS A 159 -0.40 11.21 9.16
N ALA A 160 -0.12 12.09 8.19
CA ALA A 160 1.24 12.27 7.67
C ALA A 160 2.25 12.68 8.76
N ASN A 161 1.87 13.62 9.63
CA ASN A 161 2.74 14.06 10.73
C ASN A 161 2.90 12.98 11.82
N ARG A 162 1.78 12.39 12.27
CA ARG A 162 1.80 11.34 13.31
C ARG A 162 2.68 10.17 12.95
N MET A 163 2.69 9.79 11.67
CA MET A 163 3.42 8.63 11.21
C MET A 163 4.92 8.89 11.12
N ARG A 164 5.34 10.09 10.69
CA ARG A 164 6.74 10.50 10.74
C ARG A 164 7.26 10.50 12.18
N ASP A 165 6.52 11.14 13.09
CA ASP A 165 6.89 11.23 14.50
C ASP A 165 7.03 9.83 15.10
N LYS A 166 6.06 8.95 14.83
CA LYS A 166 6.08 7.59 15.34
C LYS A 166 7.24 6.76 14.79
N PHE A 167 7.61 6.92 13.52
CA PHE A 167 8.76 6.23 12.96
C PHE A 167 10.09 6.72 13.54
N ALA A 168 10.21 8.02 13.80
CA ALA A 168 11.37 8.58 14.48
C ALA A 168 11.52 7.98 15.90
N ASP A 169 10.45 7.94 16.68
CA ASP A 169 10.45 7.34 18.02
C ASP A 169 10.89 5.87 18.00
N VAL A 170 10.40 5.09 17.03
CA VAL A 170 10.75 3.67 16.93
C VAL A 170 12.19 3.47 16.45
N LEU A 171 12.71 4.34 15.58
CA LEU A 171 14.13 4.32 15.19
C LEU A 171 15.04 4.60 16.39
N ASP A 172 14.67 5.53 17.25
CA ASP A 172 15.45 5.89 18.43
C ASP A 172 15.42 4.76 19.48
N GLU A 173 14.28 4.09 19.68
CA GLU A 173 14.19 2.89 20.51
C GLU A 173 15.14 1.79 20.01
N VAL A 174 15.13 1.52 18.70
CA VAL A 174 16.01 0.53 18.06
C VAL A 174 17.49 0.88 18.21
N ARG A 175 17.85 2.16 18.10
CA ARG A 175 19.24 2.63 18.32
C ARG A 175 19.70 2.37 19.76
N SER A 176 18.80 2.54 20.73
CA SER A 176 19.11 2.34 22.15
C SER A 176 19.48 0.89 22.49
N GLU A 177 19.09 -0.09 21.66
CA GLU A 177 19.42 -1.51 21.81
C GLU A 177 20.83 -1.89 21.31
N GLY A 178 21.68 -0.92 20.95
CA GLY A 178 23.08 -1.16 20.59
C GLY A 178 23.32 -1.45 19.10
N VAL A 179 22.41 -1.02 18.24
CA VAL A 179 22.62 -1.02 16.78
C VAL A 179 23.46 0.21 16.41
N ASP A 180 24.78 0.06 16.41
CA ASP A 180 25.71 1.10 15.94
C ASP A 180 25.51 1.39 14.44
N ASP A 181 25.69 2.67 14.10
CA ASP A 181 25.66 3.48 12.86
C ASP A 181 26.06 2.86 11.49
N ALA A 182 25.88 1.56 11.25
CA ALA A 182 26.28 0.89 10.01
C ALA A 182 25.49 1.35 8.76
N TYR A 183 24.34 1.99 8.96
CA TYR A 183 23.59 2.65 7.90
C TYR A 183 23.29 4.06 8.35
N THR A 184 23.92 5.05 7.70
CA THR A 184 23.52 6.45 7.82
C THR A 184 22.07 6.55 7.33
N LEU A 185 21.12 6.45 8.26
CA LEU A 185 19.70 6.64 8.02
C LEU A 185 19.53 8.11 7.66
N ARG A 186 19.68 8.40 6.37
CA ARG A 186 19.59 9.76 5.85
C ARG A 186 18.20 10.28 6.20
N ASN A 187 18.20 11.48 6.78
CA ASN A 187 17.04 12.28 7.18
C ASN A 187 15.81 11.95 6.33
N PRO A 188 14.70 11.43 6.90
CA PRO A 188 13.52 11.09 6.12
C PRO A 188 13.06 12.35 5.38
N GLY A 189 13.15 12.28 4.05
CA GLY A 189 12.53 13.25 3.15
C GLY A 189 11.04 13.35 3.47
N ALA A 190 10.50 14.56 3.33
CA ALA A 190 9.13 14.86 3.68
C ALA A 190 8.17 13.87 3.00
N PHE A 191 7.41 13.12 3.81
CA PHE A 191 6.29 12.30 3.33
C PHE A 191 5.37 13.17 2.47
N ILE A 192 5.13 12.74 1.23
CA ILE A 192 4.29 13.41 0.26
C ILE A 192 2.83 13.02 0.56
N GLU A 193 2.02 14.01 0.92
CA GLU A 193 0.58 13.81 1.00
C GLU A 193 0.00 13.53 -0.39
N SER A 194 -0.97 12.62 -0.48
CA SER A 194 -1.70 12.30 -1.71
C SER A 194 -2.30 13.56 -2.36
N PRO A 195 -1.82 14.00 -3.55
CA PRO A 195 -2.44 15.10 -4.28
C PRO A 195 -3.94 14.92 -4.50
N LEU A 196 -4.41 13.71 -4.82
CA LEU A 196 -5.83 13.39 -4.96
C LEU A 196 -6.57 13.58 -3.63
N GLY A 197 -6.02 13.08 -2.54
CA GLY A 197 -6.61 13.23 -1.22
C GLY A 197 -6.78 14.69 -0.81
N VAL A 198 -5.77 15.53 -1.08
CA VAL A 198 -5.83 16.95 -0.74
C VAL A 198 -6.74 17.71 -1.70
N TYR A 199 -6.79 17.33 -2.98
CA TYR A 199 -7.75 17.85 -3.97
C TYR A 199 -9.19 17.61 -3.53
N LEU A 200 -9.51 16.38 -3.18
CA LEU A 200 -10.82 15.99 -2.63
C LEU A 200 -11.12 16.69 -1.29
N SER A 201 -10.10 16.91 -0.46
CA SER A 201 -10.24 17.66 0.80
C SER A 201 -10.62 19.12 0.56
N ALA A 202 -9.99 19.78 -0.42
CA ALA A 202 -10.29 21.16 -0.77
C ALA A 202 -11.75 21.31 -1.24
N ILE A 203 -12.20 20.41 -2.11
CA ILE A 203 -13.60 20.32 -2.55
C ILE A 203 -14.52 20.09 -1.35
N ALA A 204 -14.23 19.08 -0.53
CA ALA A 204 -15.05 18.75 0.63
C ALA A 204 -15.25 19.96 1.57
N PHE A 205 -14.17 20.67 1.93
CA PHE A 205 -14.27 21.84 2.80
C PHE A 205 -15.01 23.01 2.14
N ARG A 206 -14.80 23.23 0.83
CA ARG A 206 -15.47 24.28 0.07
C ARG A 206 -16.98 24.04 0.02
N GLU A 207 -17.41 22.84 -0.39
CA GLU A 207 -18.83 22.47 -0.51
C GLU A 207 -19.56 22.45 0.84
N ASN A 208 -18.82 22.30 1.95
CA ASN A 208 -19.38 22.35 3.30
C ASN A 208 -19.27 23.74 3.96
N GLY A 209 -18.96 24.79 3.19
CA GLY A 209 -18.91 26.17 3.69
C GLY A 209 -17.81 26.43 4.73
N GLN A 210 -16.65 25.77 4.59
CA GLN A 210 -15.50 25.91 5.48
C GLN A 210 -14.32 26.58 4.76
N PRO A 211 -14.40 27.89 4.44
CA PRO A 211 -13.44 28.57 3.56
C PRO A 211 -12.01 28.59 4.12
N ASP A 212 -11.84 28.73 5.44
CA ASP A 212 -10.50 28.70 6.06
C ASP A 212 -9.82 27.33 5.90
N MET A 213 -10.61 26.26 6.06
CA MET A 213 -10.13 24.89 5.88
C MET A 213 -9.85 24.60 4.39
N ALA A 214 -10.70 25.10 3.49
CA ALA A 214 -10.51 25.00 2.06
C ALA A 214 -9.21 25.72 1.62
N THR A 215 -8.97 26.94 2.11
CA THR A 215 -7.74 27.72 1.86
C THR A 215 -6.50 26.94 2.32
N THR A 216 -6.57 26.33 3.51
CA THR A 216 -5.48 25.47 4.02
C THR A 216 -5.29 24.23 3.14
N ALA A 217 -6.37 23.61 2.66
CA ALA A 217 -6.30 22.49 1.75
C ALA A 217 -5.71 22.88 0.39
N PHE A 218 -6.02 24.05 -0.17
CA PHE A 218 -5.40 24.55 -1.40
C PHE A 218 -3.89 24.77 -1.25
N ALA A 219 -3.45 25.35 -0.13
CA ALA A 219 -2.02 25.49 0.15
C ALA A 219 -1.29 24.13 0.25
N ARG A 220 -1.93 23.14 0.90
CA ARG A 220 -1.43 21.76 0.96
C ARG A 220 -1.43 21.09 -0.41
N LEU A 221 -2.47 21.32 -1.23
CA LEU A 221 -2.58 20.78 -2.57
C LEU A 221 -1.45 21.31 -3.45
N ARG A 222 -1.17 22.62 -3.40
CA ARG A 222 -0.04 23.23 -4.12
C ARG A 222 1.30 22.61 -3.71
N THR A 223 1.47 22.31 -2.41
CA THR A 223 2.68 21.64 -1.89
C THR A 223 2.78 20.19 -2.39
N ALA A 224 1.69 19.42 -2.32
CA ALA A 224 1.63 18.04 -2.77
C ALA A 224 1.84 17.91 -4.29
N ALA A 225 1.20 18.79 -5.08
CA ALA A 225 1.35 18.87 -6.52
C ALA A 225 2.80 19.19 -6.92
N ALA A 226 3.44 20.17 -6.26
CA ALA A 226 4.84 20.51 -6.50
C ALA A 226 5.79 19.37 -6.12
N ALA A 227 5.52 18.65 -5.03
CA ALA A 227 6.30 17.49 -4.62
C ALA A 227 6.21 16.36 -5.66
N GLN A 228 5.00 16.06 -6.15
CA GLN A 228 4.79 15.09 -7.24
C GLN A 228 5.48 15.54 -8.55
N ALA A 229 5.37 16.82 -8.92
CA ALA A 229 6.07 17.35 -10.09
C ALA A 229 7.60 17.19 -9.98
N GLY A 230 8.14 17.32 -8.76
CA GLY A 230 9.55 17.05 -8.45
C GLY A 230 9.99 15.59 -8.67
N LEU A 231 9.05 14.64 -8.72
CA LEU A 231 9.30 13.24 -9.09
C LEU A 231 9.38 13.04 -10.61
N GLY A 232 9.17 14.09 -11.41
CA GLY A 232 9.10 14.01 -12.88
C GLY A 232 7.73 13.59 -13.42
N ILE A 233 6.70 13.55 -12.56
CA ILE A 233 5.31 13.27 -12.93
C ILE A 233 4.63 14.59 -13.28
N SER A 234 4.16 14.74 -14.53
CA SER A 234 3.40 15.89 -15.05
C SER A 234 3.67 17.23 -14.35
N GLY A 235 4.51 18.09 -14.95
CA GLY A 235 4.81 19.42 -14.40
C GLY A 235 3.63 20.40 -14.39
N ASP A 236 2.46 20.00 -14.88
CA ASP A 236 1.26 20.82 -14.88
C ASP A 236 0.54 20.76 -13.52
N THR A 237 0.61 21.87 -12.79
CA THR A 237 -0.10 22.08 -11.52
C THR A 237 -1.20 23.14 -11.63
N SER A 238 -1.58 23.54 -12.85
CA SER A 238 -2.56 24.61 -13.10
C SER A 238 -3.95 24.27 -12.55
N TYR A 239 -4.29 22.99 -12.46
CA TYR A 239 -5.53 22.48 -11.88
C TYR A 239 -5.77 22.95 -10.44
N VAL A 240 -4.71 23.32 -9.70
CA VAL A 240 -4.82 23.87 -8.34
C VAL A 240 -5.45 25.25 -8.39
N ASP A 241 -4.93 26.11 -9.26
CA ASP A 241 -5.39 27.50 -9.40
C ASP A 241 -6.76 27.53 -10.10
N GLU A 242 -6.99 26.62 -11.06
CA GLU A 242 -8.31 26.44 -11.68
C GLU A 242 -9.36 26.10 -10.62
N LEU A 243 -9.12 25.08 -9.77
CA LEU A 243 -10.04 24.69 -8.71
C LEU A 243 -10.26 25.81 -7.67
N GLU A 244 -9.21 26.56 -7.31
CA GLU A 244 -9.28 27.68 -6.38
C GLU A 244 -10.08 28.87 -6.97
N SER A 245 -10.04 29.05 -8.29
CA SER A 245 -10.74 30.14 -9.00
C SER A 245 -12.23 29.90 -9.23
N LEU A 246 -12.72 28.67 -9.04
CA LEU A 246 -14.12 28.34 -9.23
C LEU A 246 -14.99 29.11 -8.24
N ASP A 247 -16.07 29.71 -8.76
CA ASP A 247 -17.01 30.49 -7.96
C ASP A 247 -17.86 29.55 -7.11
N ALA A 248 -17.66 29.59 -5.79
CA ALA A 248 -18.42 28.77 -4.84
C ALA A 248 -19.95 29.04 -4.86
N SER A 249 -20.42 30.10 -5.53
CA SER A 249 -21.84 30.39 -5.74
C SER A 249 -22.45 29.73 -6.97
N ARG A 250 -21.64 29.15 -7.87
CA ARG A 250 -22.04 28.38 -9.04
C ARG A 250 -21.72 26.92 -8.76
N GLN A 251 -22.72 26.04 -8.86
CA GLN A 251 -22.55 24.66 -8.41
C GLN A 251 -22.00 23.79 -9.52
N ASP A 252 -20.87 23.17 -9.22
CA ASP A 252 -20.08 22.37 -10.13
C ASP A 252 -20.44 20.88 -10.08
N ALA A 253 -19.96 20.10 -11.04
CA ALA A 253 -19.94 18.64 -10.99
C ALA A 253 -18.50 18.11 -10.92
N LEU A 254 -18.25 17.19 -9.99
CA LEU A 254 -16.96 16.52 -9.81
C LEU A 254 -16.88 15.28 -10.68
N PHE A 255 -15.85 15.20 -11.51
CA PHE A 255 -15.53 14.02 -12.31
C PHE A 255 -14.19 13.45 -11.85
N VAL A 256 -14.14 12.16 -11.53
CA VAL A 256 -12.90 11.47 -11.14
C VAL A 256 -12.76 10.17 -11.93
N ALA A 257 -11.75 10.11 -12.79
CA ALA A 257 -11.32 8.90 -13.46
C ALA A 257 -10.18 8.28 -12.66
N VAL A 258 -10.47 7.18 -11.97
CA VAL A 258 -9.51 6.41 -11.19
C VAL A 258 -9.03 5.25 -12.06
N GLY A 259 -7.74 5.10 -12.29
CA GLY A 259 -7.27 4.02 -13.14
C GLY A 259 -5.89 3.50 -12.83
N GLY A 260 -5.44 2.59 -13.67
CA GLY A 260 -4.17 1.90 -13.47
C GLY A 260 -4.17 0.96 -12.27
N VAL A 261 -3.02 0.36 -12.04
CA VAL A 261 -2.72 -0.50 -10.90
C VAL A 261 -1.72 0.17 -10.00
N GLY A 262 -1.96 0.12 -8.68
CA GLY A 262 -1.06 0.65 -7.67
C GLY A 262 0.22 -0.18 -7.56
N PRO A 263 1.16 0.27 -6.72
CA PRO A 263 2.42 -0.43 -6.55
C PRO A 263 2.24 -1.74 -5.80
N ARG A 264 3.11 -2.70 -6.09
CA ARG A 264 3.18 -4.00 -5.42
C ARG A 264 4.47 -4.11 -4.64
N LEU A 265 4.58 -5.17 -3.85
CA LEU A 265 5.81 -5.52 -3.16
C LEU A 265 6.33 -6.85 -3.66
N SER A 266 7.63 -6.91 -3.86
CA SER A 266 8.37 -8.15 -4.10
C SER A 266 9.54 -8.29 -3.16
N ARG A 267 10.22 -9.44 -3.23
CA ARG A 267 11.31 -9.80 -2.33
C ARG A 267 12.63 -9.52 -3.03
N GLN A 268 13.46 -8.73 -2.39
CA GLN A 268 14.85 -8.57 -2.78
C GLN A 268 15.75 -9.21 -1.73
N SER A 269 16.60 -10.16 -2.13
CA SER A 269 17.61 -10.74 -1.24
C SER A 269 18.82 -9.81 -1.15
N ILE A 270 19.26 -9.53 0.08
CA ILE A 270 20.44 -8.74 0.40
C ILE A 270 21.42 -9.62 1.15
N GLY A 271 22.69 -9.58 0.73
CA GLY A 271 23.79 -10.26 1.41
C GLY A 271 24.82 -10.87 0.46
N PRO A 272 25.75 -11.68 1.00
CA PRO A 272 25.82 -12.04 2.42
C PRO A 272 26.31 -10.86 3.28
N ILE A 273 25.61 -10.57 4.38
CA ILE A 273 26.12 -9.73 5.47
C ILE A 273 26.74 -10.68 6.49
N PHE A 274 28.02 -10.47 6.81
CA PHE A 274 28.71 -11.29 7.80
C PHE A 274 28.43 -10.75 9.20
N ILE A 275 27.67 -11.50 9.99
CA ILE A 275 27.56 -11.28 11.44
C ILE A 275 28.55 -12.24 12.10
N TYR A 276 29.65 -11.70 12.61
CA TYR A 276 30.85 -12.44 13.01
C TYR A 276 31.46 -13.27 11.87
N THR A 277 31.25 -14.58 11.87
CA THR A 277 31.76 -15.52 10.84
C THR A 277 30.63 -16.13 10.00
N THR A 278 29.39 -15.77 10.29
CA THR A 278 28.21 -16.36 9.67
C THR A 278 27.74 -15.46 8.53
N PRO A 279 27.73 -15.94 7.27
CA PRO A 279 27.11 -15.22 6.16
C PRO A 279 25.59 -15.30 6.30
N ILE A 280 24.92 -14.15 6.38
CA ILE A 280 23.47 -14.10 6.46
C ILE A 280 22.90 -13.34 5.27
N TYR A 281 21.88 -13.93 4.66
CA TYR A 281 21.05 -13.29 3.64
C TYR A 281 19.73 -12.90 4.28
N PHE A 282 19.26 -11.70 3.98
CA PHE A 282 17.94 -11.23 4.40
C PHE A 282 17.12 -10.91 3.16
N GLU A 283 15.81 -11.08 3.25
CA GLU A 283 14.90 -10.53 2.26
C GLU A 283 14.39 -9.18 2.77
N LEU A 284 14.41 -8.16 1.92
CA LEU A 284 13.72 -6.90 2.14
C LEU A 284 12.59 -6.74 1.12
N PRO A 285 11.50 -6.05 1.50
CA PRO A 285 10.47 -5.67 0.56
C PRO A 285 11.01 -4.62 -0.41
N GLN A 286 10.80 -4.84 -1.68
CA GLN A 286 11.07 -3.89 -2.75
C GLN A 286 9.73 -3.48 -3.37
N ILE A 287 9.56 -2.20 -3.66
CA ILE A 287 8.38 -1.73 -4.38
C ILE A 287 8.53 -2.02 -5.88
N GLU A 288 7.49 -2.61 -6.45
CA GLU A 288 7.31 -2.76 -7.88
C GLU A 288 6.31 -1.69 -8.33
N PRO A 289 6.75 -0.68 -9.09
CA PRO A 289 5.85 0.38 -9.53
C PRO A 289 4.68 -0.19 -10.32
N GLY A 290 3.50 0.35 -10.04
CA GLY A 290 2.32 0.12 -10.85
C GLY A 290 2.31 1.02 -12.08
N GLY A 291 1.12 1.35 -12.57
CA GLY A 291 0.95 2.26 -13.69
C GLY A 291 -0.40 2.11 -14.37
N SER A 292 -0.64 2.92 -15.41
CA SER A 292 -1.88 2.88 -16.17
C SER A 292 -1.60 2.74 -17.66
N ARG A 293 -2.49 2.01 -18.34
CA ARG A 293 -2.53 1.97 -19.81
C ARG A 293 -3.14 3.24 -20.40
N ALA A 294 -3.97 3.95 -19.62
CA ALA A 294 -4.44 5.27 -20.00
C ALA A 294 -3.36 6.32 -19.76
N ALA A 295 -3.21 7.19 -20.75
CA ALA A 295 -2.40 8.40 -20.65
C ALA A 295 -3.24 9.61 -20.21
N ARG A 296 -4.55 9.60 -20.52
CA ARG A 296 -5.47 10.72 -20.28
C ARG A 296 -6.86 10.21 -19.94
N ALA A 297 -7.66 11.05 -19.30
CA ALA A 297 -9.09 10.85 -19.14
C ALA A 297 -9.86 12.08 -19.62
N ILE A 298 -11.05 11.85 -20.17
CA ILE A 298 -11.96 12.91 -20.60
C ILE A 298 -13.36 12.65 -20.05
N VAL A 299 -14.13 13.73 -19.92
CA VAL A 299 -15.58 13.68 -19.71
C VAL A 299 -16.26 13.94 -21.05
N GLU A 300 -17.22 13.09 -21.40
CA GLU A 300 -18.17 13.34 -22.47
C GLU A 300 -19.51 13.76 -21.88
N ILE A 301 -20.04 14.91 -22.30
CA ILE A 301 -21.32 15.46 -21.85
C ILE A 301 -22.27 15.55 -23.05
N GLU A 302 -23.48 15.01 -22.92
CA GLU A 302 -24.53 15.10 -23.93
C GLU A 302 -25.18 16.49 -23.89
N GLU A 303 -25.12 17.21 -25.01
CA GLU A 303 -25.73 18.52 -25.19
C GLU A 303 -27.18 18.39 -25.66
N LEU A 304 -28.01 19.42 -25.41
CA LEU A 304 -29.43 19.44 -25.79
C LEU A 304 -29.68 19.25 -27.30
N ASN A 305 -28.70 19.55 -28.14
CA ASN A 305 -28.77 19.37 -29.59
C ASN A 305 -28.37 17.96 -30.07
N GLY A 306 -28.07 17.04 -29.14
CA GLY A 306 -27.62 15.67 -29.41
C GLY A 306 -26.14 15.54 -29.76
N SER A 307 -25.36 16.63 -29.69
CA SER A 307 -23.89 16.58 -29.82
C SER A 307 -23.24 16.26 -28.47
N THR A 308 -21.96 15.88 -28.49
CA THR A 308 -21.20 15.58 -27.28
C THR A 308 -20.08 16.59 -27.11
N ARG A 309 -20.09 17.31 -25.99
CA ARG A 309 -18.96 18.13 -25.56
C ARG A 309 -17.95 17.25 -24.84
N THR A 310 -16.67 17.44 -25.14
CA THR A 310 -15.58 16.75 -24.46
C THR A 310 -14.77 17.72 -23.63
N VAL A 311 -14.45 17.33 -22.39
CA VAL A 311 -13.56 18.09 -21.51
C VAL A 311 -12.45 17.17 -21.03
N GLU A 312 -11.20 17.60 -21.16
CA GLU A 312 -10.04 16.85 -20.67
C GLU A 312 -9.89 17.04 -19.15
N LEU A 313 -9.61 15.94 -18.44
CA LEU A 313 -9.36 15.97 -17.00
C LEU A 313 -7.87 16.12 -16.72
N SER A 314 -7.56 16.87 -15.67
CA SER A 314 -6.18 17.05 -15.21
C SER A 314 -5.69 15.80 -14.48
N LEU A 315 -4.43 15.41 -14.72
CA LEU A 315 -3.79 14.36 -13.91
C LEU A 315 -3.56 14.92 -12.51
N ILE A 316 -4.31 14.43 -11.53
CA ILE A 316 -4.20 14.89 -10.15
C ILE A 316 -3.09 14.13 -9.43
N GLU A 317 -3.05 12.81 -9.59
CA GLU A 317 -2.08 11.98 -8.88
C GLU A 317 -1.60 10.78 -9.70
N ASP A 318 -0.29 10.53 -9.68
CA ASP A 318 0.28 9.21 -9.92
C ASP A 318 0.50 8.54 -8.55
N LEU A 319 -0.48 7.72 -8.16
CA LEU A 319 -0.49 7.11 -6.83
C LEU A 319 0.68 6.14 -6.68
N SER A 320 1.11 5.48 -7.76
CA SER A 320 2.25 4.57 -7.73
C SER A 320 3.55 5.31 -7.46
N ALA A 321 3.79 6.42 -8.14
CA ALA A 321 5.00 7.24 -7.94
C ALA A 321 5.03 7.89 -6.54
N VAL A 322 3.89 8.41 -6.07
CA VAL A 322 3.78 9.00 -4.72
C VAL A 322 3.99 7.93 -3.64
N ALA A 323 3.40 6.75 -3.80
CA ALA A 323 3.58 5.63 -2.89
C ALA A 323 5.03 5.12 -2.88
N GLU A 324 5.68 5.03 -4.04
CA GLU A 324 7.10 4.69 -4.14
C GLU A 324 7.97 5.72 -3.42
N ALA A 325 7.78 7.01 -3.69
CA ALA A 325 8.54 8.06 -3.02
C ALA A 325 8.39 8.01 -1.50
N ASN A 326 7.19 7.73 -0.99
CA ASN A 326 6.93 7.56 0.43
C ASN A 326 7.51 6.26 1.00
N PHE A 327 7.45 5.16 0.27
CA PHE A 327 8.04 3.89 0.67
C PHE A 327 9.57 3.99 0.81
N GLN A 328 10.23 4.74 -0.06
CA GLN A 328 11.67 5.03 0.05
C GLN A 328 12.01 5.74 1.38
N GLN A 329 11.08 6.53 1.95
CA GLN A 329 11.26 7.15 3.27
C GLN A 329 11.04 6.17 4.43
N GLU A 330 10.30 5.08 4.22
CA GLU A 330 10.10 4.02 5.21
C GLU A 330 11.27 3.02 5.25
N LEU A 331 12.02 2.87 4.14
CA LEU A 331 13.11 1.91 4.02
C LEU A 331 14.11 1.96 5.18
N PRO A 332 14.60 3.12 5.66
CA PRO A 332 15.50 3.18 6.82
C PRO A 332 14.99 2.39 8.03
N VAL A 333 13.70 2.50 8.35
CA VAL A 333 13.05 1.79 9.45
C VAL A 333 12.94 0.29 9.15
N VAL A 334 12.55 -0.07 7.92
CA VAL A 334 12.43 -1.46 7.46
C VAL A 334 13.79 -2.18 7.48
N HIS A 335 14.87 -1.49 7.13
CA HIS A 335 16.23 -2.00 7.21
C HIS A 335 16.66 -2.19 8.67
N ALA A 336 16.47 -1.16 9.50
CA ALA A 336 16.86 -1.20 10.91
C ALA A 336 16.20 -2.37 11.66
N ARG A 337 14.87 -2.54 11.52
CA ARG A 337 14.13 -3.62 12.18
C ARG A 337 14.58 -5.01 11.71
N THR A 338 14.89 -5.16 10.42
CA THR A 338 15.36 -6.44 9.86
C THR A 338 16.74 -6.78 10.41
N TYR A 339 17.62 -5.78 10.51
CA TYR A 339 18.95 -5.97 11.08
C TYR A 339 18.93 -6.30 12.58
N VAL A 340 18.11 -5.61 13.38
CA VAL A 340 17.91 -5.95 14.81
C VAL A 340 17.46 -7.40 14.96
N ARG A 341 16.39 -7.78 14.24
CA ARG A 341 15.85 -9.14 14.30
C ARG A 341 16.88 -10.18 13.93
N ALA A 342 17.67 -9.91 12.89
CA ALA A 342 18.77 -10.73 12.48
C ALA A 342 19.81 -10.93 13.58
N LEU A 343 20.25 -9.84 14.22
CA LEU A 343 21.19 -9.89 15.33
C LEU A 343 20.64 -10.70 16.51
N THR A 344 19.41 -10.43 16.95
CA THR A 344 18.75 -11.14 18.05
C THR A 344 18.66 -12.64 17.77
N LYS A 345 18.23 -13.02 16.56
CA LYS A 345 18.17 -14.44 16.15
C LYS A 345 19.56 -15.05 16.01
N SER A 346 20.57 -14.29 15.56
CA SER A 346 21.95 -14.79 15.44
C SER A 346 22.59 -15.07 16.80
N GLY A 347 22.28 -14.27 17.83
CA GLY A 347 22.79 -14.43 19.20
C GLY A 347 22.35 -15.72 19.90
N LEU A 348 21.21 -16.31 19.52
CA LEU A 348 20.82 -17.64 20.00
C LEU A 348 21.80 -18.74 19.56
N PHE A 349 22.43 -18.60 18.39
CA PHE A 349 23.29 -19.65 17.82
C PHE A 349 24.70 -19.63 18.39
N THR A 350 25.22 -18.46 18.78
CA THR A 350 26.52 -18.37 19.44
C THR A 350 26.47 -19.02 20.82
N ALA A 351 25.41 -18.80 21.62
CA ALA A 351 25.23 -19.47 22.91
C ALA A 351 25.00 -21.00 22.79
N GLY A 352 24.27 -21.46 21.77
CA GLY A 352 24.05 -22.89 21.50
C GLY A 352 25.32 -23.65 21.07
N GLY A 353 26.19 -23.02 20.29
CA GLY A 353 27.49 -23.60 19.88
C GLY A 353 28.46 -23.80 21.06
N PHE A 354 28.37 -22.96 22.11
CA PHE A 354 29.12 -23.16 23.35
C PHE A 354 28.63 -24.34 24.19
N ALA A 355 27.33 -24.67 24.16
CA ALA A 355 26.78 -25.82 24.87
C ALA A 355 27.20 -27.17 24.24
N ILE A 356 27.29 -27.24 22.90
CA ILE A 356 27.73 -28.45 22.17
C ILE A 356 29.23 -28.74 22.38
N ARG A 357 30.05 -27.70 22.66
CA ARG A 357 31.48 -27.90 23.00
C ARG A 357 31.71 -28.76 24.24
N ASN A 358 30.77 -28.77 25.19
CA ASN A 358 30.91 -29.45 26.48
C ASN A 358 30.21 -30.80 26.58
N SER A 359 29.42 -31.23 25.58
CA SER A 359 28.60 -32.47 25.66
C SER A 359 29.09 -33.65 24.82
N ALA A 360 30.09 -33.47 23.94
CA ALA A 360 30.55 -34.50 23.01
C ALA A 360 31.92 -35.10 23.38
N ASN A 361 32.00 -36.43 23.36
CA ASN A 361 33.14 -37.21 23.86
C ASN A 361 34.34 -37.32 22.88
N SER A 362 34.22 -36.83 21.64
CA SER A 362 35.29 -36.87 20.63
C SER A 362 35.32 -35.61 19.77
N ASP A 363 36.50 -35.26 19.24
CA ASP A 363 36.69 -34.04 18.46
C ASP A 363 35.93 -34.06 17.12
N GLU A 364 35.73 -35.24 16.54
CA GLU A 364 34.88 -35.45 15.36
C GLU A 364 33.40 -35.19 15.67
N ALA A 365 32.90 -35.62 16.84
CA ALA A 365 31.53 -35.36 17.26
C ALA A 365 31.29 -33.89 17.60
N LYS A 366 32.30 -33.20 18.17
CA LYS A 366 32.27 -31.74 18.39
C LYS A 366 32.24 -30.97 17.07
N ALA A 367 33.08 -31.37 16.11
CA ALA A 367 33.13 -30.75 14.78
C ALA A 367 31.83 -30.97 13.99
N ALA A 368 31.27 -32.20 14.03
CA ALA A 368 29.99 -32.51 13.43
C ALA A 368 28.83 -31.74 14.09
N GLY A 369 28.81 -31.65 15.43
CA GLY A 369 27.82 -30.88 16.18
C GLY A 369 27.87 -29.38 15.89
N LEU A 370 29.07 -28.80 15.75
CA LEU A 370 29.26 -27.42 15.33
C LEU A 370 28.74 -27.20 13.90
N LEU A 371 29.12 -28.06 12.96
CA LEU A 371 28.66 -27.97 11.57
C LEU A 371 27.14 -28.08 11.47
N PHE A 372 26.54 -29.01 12.23
CA PHE A 372 25.09 -29.20 12.28
C PHE A 372 24.37 -28.00 12.92
N SER A 373 24.95 -27.38 13.95
CA SER A 373 24.42 -26.14 14.54
C SER A 373 24.51 -24.93 13.61
N LEU A 374 25.59 -24.83 12.82
CA LEU A 374 25.77 -23.77 11.83
C LEU A 374 24.80 -23.94 10.66
N ILE A 375 24.69 -25.17 10.12
CA ILE A 375 23.76 -25.49 9.03
C ILE A 375 22.30 -25.35 9.51
N GLY A 376 21.97 -25.90 10.69
CA GLY A 376 20.65 -25.77 11.29
C GLY A 376 20.27 -24.31 11.58
N GLY A 377 21.23 -23.50 12.04
CA GLY A 377 21.05 -22.06 12.25
C GLY A 377 20.85 -21.28 10.96
N LEU A 378 21.61 -21.60 9.90
CA LEU A 378 21.45 -21.00 8.57
C LEU A 378 20.11 -21.37 7.92
N VAL A 379 19.65 -22.61 8.08
CA VAL A 379 18.32 -23.05 7.62
C VAL A 379 17.21 -22.37 8.42
N TYR A 380 17.36 -22.23 9.75
CA TYR A 380 16.38 -21.50 10.58
C TYR A 380 16.31 -20.00 10.23
N LEU A 381 17.46 -19.35 10.00
CA LEU A 381 17.51 -17.95 9.60
C LEU A 381 16.85 -17.74 8.22
N SER A 382 17.23 -18.54 7.21
CA SER A 382 16.64 -18.45 5.86
C SER A 382 15.15 -18.80 5.81
N ALA A 383 14.67 -19.70 6.67
CA ALA A 383 13.25 -20.01 6.79
C ALA A 383 12.44 -18.93 7.51
N THR A 384 13.05 -18.15 8.42
CA THR A 384 12.34 -17.17 9.27
C THR A 384 12.55 -15.70 8.91
N GLU A 385 13.48 -15.37 8.01
CA GLU A 385 13.73 -14.01 7.52
C GLU A 385 13.17 -13.78 6.11
N LYS A 386 11.88 -14.11 5.92
CA LYS A 386 11.16 -13.74 4.69
C LYS A 386 10.51 -12.37 4.84
N ALA A 387 10.73 -11.51 3.86
CA ALA A 387 10.13 -10.19 3.81
C ALA A 387 8.60 -10.29 3.73
N ASP A 388 7.94 -9.37 4.40
CA ASP A 388 6.50 -9.18 4.24
C ASP A 388 6.20 -8.36 2.97
N VAL A 389 5.72 -9.08 1.96
CA VAL A 389 5.26 -8.53 0.67
C VAL A 389 3.73 -8.42 0.58
N ARG A 390 3.02 -8.59 1.71
CA ARG A 390 1.62 -8.20 1.76
C ARG A 390 1.54 -6.68 1.56
N CYS A 391 0.66 -6.26 0.67
CA CYS A 391 0.31 -4.88 0.40
C CYS A 391 -1.14 -4.82 -0.09
N TRP A 392 -1.77 -3.66 0.01
CA TRP A 392 -3.09 -3.39 -0.53
C TRP A 392 -3.05 -3.42 -2.07
N SER A 393 -3.45 -4.55 -2.65
CA SER A 393 -3.30 -4.83 -4.09
C SER A 393 -4.34 -4.14 -4.97
N MET A 394 -5.50 -3.84 -4.41
CA MET A 394 -6.61 -3.15 -5.08
C MET A 394 -6.46 -1.61 -5.06
N LEU A 395 -5.29 -1.09 -4.70
CA LEU A 395 -5.02 0.34 -4.86
C LEU A 395 -4.90 0.68 -6.35
N PRO A 396 -5.47 1.81 -6.80
CA PRO A 396 -5.33 2.26 -8.18
C PRO A 396 -3.94 2.87 -8.40
N GLY A 397 -3.55 2.98 -9.68
CA GLY A 397 -2.24 3.48 -10.08
C GLY A 397 -2.19 4.99 -10.26
N VAL A 398 -3.27 5.59 -10.75
CA VAL A 398 -3.35 7.00 -11.16
C VAL A 398 -4.77 7.53 -10.99
N ALA A 399 -4.92 8.85 -10.90
CA ALA A 399 -6.22 9.52 -10.90
C ALA A 399 -6.19 10.82 -11.69
N TRP A 400 -7.18 10.99 -12.55
CA TRP A 400 -7.51 12.26 -13.20
C TRP A 400 -8.80 12.79 -12.60
N ALA A 401 -8.89 14.10 -12.44
CA ALA A 401 -10.10 14.73 -11.97
C ALA A 401 -10.27 16.14 -12.53
N GLY A 402 -11.50 16.61 -12.44
CA GLY A 402 -11.88 17.95 -12.84
C GLY A 402 -13.24 18.28 -12.26
N VAL A 403 -13.42 19.56 -11.97
CA VAL A 403 -14.67 20.13 -11.48
C VAL A 403 -15.19 21.04 -12.58
N LEU A 404 -16.41 20.78 -13.07
CA LEU A 404 -16.98 21.46 -14.24
C LEU A 404 -18.22 22.27 -13.84
N ASP A 405 -18.27 23.54 -14.26
CA ASP A 405 -19.50 24.36 -14.20
C ASP A 405 -20.50 23.81 -15.23
N LEU A 406 -21.57 23.19 -14.73
CA LEU A 406 -22.66 22.68 -15.56
C LEU A 406 -23.87 23.63 -15.43
N PRO A 407 -24.53 23.98 -16.56
CA PRO A 407 -25.76 24.74 -16.52
C PRO A 407 -26.81 24.13 -15.59
N GLU A 408 -27.75 24.92 -15.09
CA GLU A 408 -28.82 24.40 -14.23
C GLU A 408 -29.64 23.31 -14.94
N GLY A 409 -29.77 22.15 -14.30
CA GLY A 409 -30.56 21.02 -14.80
C GLY A 409 -29.85 19.68 -14.74
N GLU A 410 -30.50 18.65 -15.31
CA GLU A 410 -29.95 17.31 -15.47
C GLU A 410 -29.19 17.20 -16.80
N HIS A 411 -27.96 16.71 -16.73
CA HIS A 411 -27.11 16.41 -17.87
C HIS A 411 -26.78 14.93 -17.88
N LYS A 412 -26.39 14.40 -19.04
CA LYS A 412 -25.80 13.07 -19.13
C LYS A 412 -24.32 13.21 -19.38
N ALA A 413 -23.52 12.55 -18.55
CA ALA A 413 -22.08 12.55 -18.69
C ALA A 413 -21.49 11.15 -18.48
N ARG A 414 -20.32 10.90 -19.06
CA ARG A 414 -19.53 9.68 -18.82
C ARG A 414 -18.05 9.95 -18.87
N LEU A 415 -17.28 9.06 -18.23
CA LEU A 415 -15.83 9.10 -18.24
C LEU A 415 -15.27 8.19 -19.34
N VAL A 416 -14.22 8.65 -20.03
CA VAL A 416 -13.54 7.89 -21.08
C VAL A 416 -12.04 7.93 -20.83
N PHE A 417 -11.43 6.76 -20.82
CA PHE A 417 -9.99 6.59 -20.64
C PHE A 417 -9.32 6.46 -22.02
N LEU A 418 -8.29 7.27 -22.26
CA LEU A 418 -7.60 7.36 -23.54
C LEU A 418 -6.15 6.91 -23.42
N GLY A 419 -5.70 6.15 -24.42
CA GLY A 419 -4.30 5.77 -24.54
C GLY A 419 -3.42 6.91 -25.11
N PRO A 420 -2.10 6.71 -25.18
CA PRO A 420 -1.15 7.72 -25.67
C PRO A 420 -1.45 8.24 -27.08
N GLY A 421 -2.01 7.41 -27.96
CA GLY A 421 -2.40 7.77 -29.32
C GLY A 421 -3.81 8.36 -29.45
N GLY A 422 -4.51 8.60 -28.34
CA GLY A 422 -5.89 9.07 -28.32
C GLY A 422 -6.95 7.98 -28.56
N GLN A 423 -6.55 6.71 -28.68
CA GLN A 423 -7.50 5.60 -28.75
C GLN A 423 -8.30 5.47 -27.46
N ARG A 424 -9.60 5.19 -27.55
CA ARG A 424 -10.44 4.89 -26.39
C ARG A 424 -10.11 3.50 -25.87
N LEU A 425 -9.62 3.42 -24.63
CA LEU A 425 -9.29 2.16 -23.98
C LEU A 425 -10.47 1.64 -23.14
N HIS A 426 -11.20 2.56 -22.50
CA HIS A 426 -12.42 2.28 -21.76
C HIS A 426 -13.41 3.43 -21.91
N VAL A 427 -14.69 3.09 -21.97
CA VAL A 427 -15.80 4.04 -22.07
C VAL A 427 -16.77 3.65 -20.97
N GLY A 428 -16.89 4.50 -19.95
CA GLY A 428 -17.83 4.31 -18.86
C GLY A 428 -19.28 4.44 -19.32
N GLU A 429 -20.20 4.03 -18.46
CA GLU A 429 -21.63 4.16 -18.69
C GLU A 429 -22.09 5.61 -18.58
N TRP A 430 -23.19 5.95 -19.26
CA TRP A 430 -23.81 7.26 -19.11
C TRP A 430 -24.46 7.39 -17.72
N ALA A 431 -24.07 8.43 -17.00
CA ALA A 431 -24.63 8.81 -15.71
C ALA A 431 -25.39 10.13 -15.82
N THR A 432 -26.49 10.25 -15.08
CA THR A 432 -27.15 11.54 -14.88
C THR A 432 -26.35 12.35 -13.86
N VAL A 433 -26.02 13.60 -14.21
CA VAL A 433 -25.29 14.53 -13.35
C VAL A 433 -26.05 15.85 -13.31
N ARG A 434 -26.26 16.42 -12.12
CA ARG A 434 -27.00 17.67 -11.95
C ARG A 434 -26.06 18.85 -11.82
N GLY A 435 -26.37 19.94 -12.51
CA GLY A 435 -25.73 21.25 -12.33
C GLY A 435 -26.71 22.28 -11.76
N GLY A 436 -26.19 23.37 -11.19
CA GLY A 436 -27.00 24.54 -10.82
C GLY A 436 -27.33 24.69 -9.34
N ALA A 437 -28.50 24.24 -8.87
CA ALA A 437 -28.99 24.47 -7.49
C ALA A 437 -29.07 23.19 -6.62
N TYR A 438 -28.58 22.05 -7.13
CA TYR A 438 -28.73 20.71 -6.56
C TYR A 438 -27.60 20.22 -5.63
N GLY A 439 -26.58 21.06 -5.38
CA GLY A 439 -25.32 20.73 -4.73
C GLY A 439 -24.28 20.13 -5.69
N LEU A 440 -23.08 19.86 -5.18
CA LEU A 440 -22.05 19.11 -5.92
C LEU A 440 -22.56 17.69 -6.22
N ASP A 441 -22.73 17.38 -7.50
CA ASP A 441 -22.94 16.01 -7.98
C ASP A 441 -21.60 15.42 -8.45
N SER A 442 -21.47 14.10 -8.51
CA SER A 442 -20.21 13.49 -8.94
C SER A 442 -20.35 12.22 -9.77
N VAL A 443 -19.40 12.05 -10.69
CA VAL A 443 -19.24 10.83 -11.49
C VAL A 443 -17.82 10.31 -11.27
N ILE A 444 -17.73 9.10 -10.72
CA ILE A 444 -16.46 8.44 -10.42
C ILE A 444 -16.44 7.11 -11.14
N GLU A 445 -15.41 6.88 -11.96
CA GLU A 445 -15.24 5.66 -12.74
C GLU A 445 -13.89 5.02 -12.41
N TYR A 446 -13.90 3.70 -12.18
CA TYR A 446 -12.71 2.92 -11.91
C TYR A 446 -12.37 2.04 -13.11
N TRP A 447 -11.16 2.17 -13.64
CA TRP A 447 -10.67 1.31 -14.73
C TRP A 447 -9.15 1.05 -14.64
N PRO A 448 -8.75 -0.18 -14.27
CA PRO A 448 -7.35 -0.48 -13.93
C PRO A 448 -6.42 -0.65 -15.14
N GLY A 449 -6.94 -0.84 -16.36
CA GLY A 449 -6.13 -0.81 -17.60
C GLY A 449 -6.28 -1.99 -18.54
#